data_AF-A0A4Y2V7F7-F1
#
_entry.id   AF-A0A4Y2V7F7-F1
#
_cell.length_a   1.000
_cell.length_b   1.000
_cell.length_c   1.000
_cell.angle_alpha   90.00
_cell.angle_beta   90.00
_cell.angle_gamma   90.00
#
_symmetry.space_group_name_H-M   'P 1'
#
loop_
_entity.id
_entity.type
_entity.pdbx_description
1 polymer ?
#
loop_
_entity_poly.entity_id
_entity_poly.type
_entity_poly.pdbx_seq_one_letter_code
_entity_poly.pdbx_strand_id
1 'polypeptide(L)'
;MNTDEEPIAKRRRMAKERKARWLARQSQESLGRIREVDAAAYRRRIEAETPAQSQDRLERYVEAHHLVRNQSQRIRDEAIHFIKAQVETHNCGPMSIICQFLKSKNFAAERPSDGKFTSCCRKGKIKLEKPSDALSNDFLYSNFLLDLLTNPNNPDYKNFHDSIRSYNSAVSFASMGTKVVDFNFSGGEPYVFKVHCQIPHRTSHIQSVNGQAPQYVQLYVIDSTQATKIRVNHPANEQCNLRILDQIDRFFRRHNRLSDTYRMFREVESRIIAESNEAGEDVPVVNMVFRCDRHSYQLRYNAPTANEIAMVFVNSDGEPPFERNIRVYPLNPENLQQPFININILSPNLDPMAYPIFFPYAEPGWQPN
;
A
#
# COMPACT_ATOMS: atom_id res chain seq x y z
N MET A 1 -21.79 26.92 43.56
CA MET A 1 -22.64 28.09 43.28
C MET A 1 -21.73 29.27 43.04
N ASN A 2 -21.53 29.68 41.78
CA ASN A 2 -20.78 30.88 41.43
C ASN A 2 -21.73 31.75 40.61
N THR A 3 -22.36 32.73 41.26
CA THR A 3 -23.36 33.61 40.65
C THR A 3 -22.95 35.05 40.86
N ASP A 4 -21.88 35.45 40.19
CA ASP A 4 -21.65 36.84 39.79
C ASP A 4 -21.34 36.86 38.29
N GLU A 5 -22.27 36.28 37.52
CA GLU A 5 -22.26 36.43 36.08
C GLU A 5 -22.91 37.78 35.77
N GLU A 6 -22.13 38.71 35.23
CA GLU A 6 -22.55 40.06 34.87
C GLU A 6 -23.91 39.99 34.11
N PRO A 7 -24.93 40.81 34.48
CA PRO A 7 -26.29 40.67 33.95
C PRO A 7 -26.39 40.65 32.41
N ILE A 8 -25.44 41.29 31.74
CA ILE A 8 -25.30 41.33 30.28
C ILE A 8 -24.80 39.99 29.72
N ALA A 9 -23.79 39.39 30.34
CA ALA A 9 -23.24 38.09 29.95
C ALA A 9 -24.29 36.97 30.05
N LYS A 10 -25.06 36.97 31.15
CA LYS A 10 -26.16 36.02 31.38
C LYS A 10 -27.26 36.13 30.31
N ARG A 11 -27.65 37.35 29.92
CA ARG A 11 -28.63 37.59 28.84
C ARG A 11 -28.13 37.10 27.49
N ARG A 12 -26.85 37.35 27.17
CA ARG A 12 -26.22 36.88 25.92
C ARG A 12 -26.17 35.35 25.84
N ARG A 13 -25.81 34.67 26.93
CA ARG A 13 -25.80 33.20 27.00
C ARG A 13 -27.20 32.61 26.77
N MET A 14 -28.20 33.10 27.50
CA MET A 14 -29.59 32.66 27.37
C MET A 14 -30.14 32.85 25.95
N ALA A 15 -29.80 33.95 25.28
CA ALA A 15 -30.18 34.20 23.89
C ALA A 15 -29.51 33.22 22.92
N LYS A 16 -28.22 32.92 23.12
CA LYS A 16 -27.46 31.95 22.31
C LYS A 16 -28.02 30.54 22.44
N GLU A 17 -28.32 30.11 23.66
CA GLU A 17 -28.94 28.80 23.94
C GLU A 17 -30.34 28.69 23.34
N ARG A 18 -31.15 29.76 23.44
CA ARG A 18 -32.49 29.79 22.82
C ARG A 18 -32.41 29.65 21.30
N LYS A 19 -31.46 30.35 20.67
CA LYS A 19 -31.22 30.24 19.22
C LYS A 19 -30.72 28.83 18.83
N ALA A 20 -29.81 28.25 19.59
CA ALA A 20 -29.30 26.89 19.36
C ALA A 20 -30.42 25.83 19.43
N ARG A 21 -31.28 25.91 20.47
CA ARG A 21 -32.45 25.02 20.62
C ARG A 21 -33.45 25.18 19.47
N TRP A 22 -33.65 26.40 18.99
CA TRP A 22 -34.54 26.66 17.86
C TRP A 22 -33.98 26.08 16.55
N LEU A 23 -32.68 26.26 16.28
CA LEU A 23 -32.00 25.70 15.10
C LEU A 23 -32.00 24.17 15.10
N ALA A 24 -31.80 23.54 16.25
CA ALA A 24 -31.80 22.09 16.39
C ALA A 24 -33.15 21.43 16.08
N ARG A 25 -34.25 22.19 16.09
CA ARG A 25 -35.61 21.72 15.77
C ARG A 25 -35.99 21.90 14.29
N GLN A 26 -35.14 22.49 13.47
CA GLN A 26 -35.43 22.77 12.06
C GLN A 26 -35.08 21.58 11.15
N SER A 27 -35.85 21.40 10.07
CA SER A 27 -35.49 20.45 9.01
C SER A 27 -34.27 20.92 8.22
N GLN A 28 -33.56 20.01 7.54
CA GLN A 28 -32.42 20.38 6.70
C GLN A 28 -32.79 21.39 5.61
N GLU A 29 -33.97 21.26 5.01
CA GLU A 29 -34.48 22.21 4.01
C GLU A 29 -34.70 23.62 4.60
N SER A 30 -35.28 23.70 5.80
CA SER A 30 -35.48 24.98 6.51
C SER A 30 -34.14 25.62 6.88
N LEU A 31 -33.15 24.83 7.31
CA LEU A 31 -31.78 25.30 7.57
C LEU A 31 -31.10 25.79 6.29
N GLY A 32 -31.35 25.14 5.15
CA GLY A 32 -30.90 25.59 3.82
C GLY A 32 -31.43 26.99 3.49
N ARG A 33 -32.75 27.19 3.60
CA ARG A 33 -33.39 28.50 3.36
C ARG A 33 -32.86 29.60 4.28
N ILE A 34 -32.63 29.29 5.56
CA ILE A 34 -32.06 30.25 6.52
C ILE A 34 -30.65 30.67 6.08
N ARG A 35 -29.80 29.72 5.68
CA ARG A 35 -28.43 30.01 5.20
C ARG A 35 -28.44 30.86 3.93
N GLU A 36 -29.36 30.60 3.00
CA GLU A 36 -29.50 31.38 1.78
C GLU A 36 -29.90 32.83 2.05
N VAL A 37 -30.86 33.03 2.97
CA VAL A 37 -31.28 34.37 3.41
C VAL A 37 -30.15 35.11 4.11
N ASP A 38 -29.43 34.44 5.02
CA ASP A 38 -28.28 35.02 5.72
C ASP A 38 -27.15 35.37 4.75
N ALA A 39 -26.86 34.50 3.77
CA ALA A 39 -25.85 34.75 2.74
C ALA A 39 -26.25 35.92 1.83
N ALA A 40 -27.53 36.03 1.45
CA ALA A 40 -28.03 37.15 0.66
C ALA A 40 -27.96 38.48 1.44
N ALA A 41 -28.32 38.48 2.72
CA ALA A 41 -28.21 39.64 3.59
C ALA A 41 -26.75 40.07 3.79
N TYR A 42 -25.83 39.11 3.94
CA TYR A 42 -24.40 39.36 4.01
C TYR A 42 -23.88 40.01 2.73
N ARG A 43 -24.22 39.45 1.54
CA ARG A 43 -23.82 40.03 0.25
C ARG A 43 -24.25 41.49 0.09
N ARG A 44 -25.51 41.80 0.38
CA ARG A 44 -26.02 43.19 0.32
C ARG A 44 -25.27 44.13 1.27
N ARG A 45 -24.86 43.64 2.45
CA ARG A 45 -24.06 44.43 3.39
C ARG A 45 -22.68 44.73 2.82
N ILE A 46 -22.01 43.73 2.23
CA ILE A 46 -20.69 43.91 1.58
C ILE A 46 -20.78 44.89 0.41
N GLU A 47 -21.81 44.80 -0.42
CA GLU A 47 -22.03 45.69 -1.56
C GLU A 47 -22.27 47.15 -1.14
N ALA A 48 -22.82 47.37 0.06
CA ALA A 48 -23.08 48.69 0.63
C ALA A 48 -21.97 49.21 1.57
N GLU A 49 -20.88 48.46 1.75
CA GLU A 49 -19.76 48.86 2.63
C GLU A 49 -18.91 49.98 1.99
N THR A 50 -18.59 50.98 2.79
CA THR A 50 -17.56 51.97 2.42
C THR A 50 -16.15 51.37 2.54
N PRO A 51 -15.13 51.94 1.87
CA PRO A 51 -13.76 51.44 1.96
C PRO A 51 -13.22 51.33 3.40
N ALA A 52 -13.53 52.29 4.26
CA ALA A 52 -13.13 52.27 5.67
C ALA A 52 -13.79 51.13 6.46
N GLN A 53 -15.08 50.85 6.21
CA GLN A 53 -15.81 49.76 6.85
C GLN A 53 -15.32 48.38 6.37
N SER A 54 -14.93 48.28 5.10
CA SER A 54 -14.34 47.06 4.54
C SER A 54 -12.99 46.74 5.20
N GLN A 55 -12.15 47.76 5.42
CA GLN A 55 -10.85 47.60 6.08
C GLN A 55 -11.00 47.18 7.56
N ASP A 56 -11.88 47.82 8.32
CA ASP A 56 -12.20 47.44 9.71
C ASP A 56 -12.81 46.03 9.82
N ARG A 57 -13.54 45.57 8.80
CA ARG A 57 -14.01 44.17 8.72
C ARG A 57 -12.84 43.21 8.50
N LEU A 58 -11.92 43.51 7.57
CA LEU A 58 -10.73 42.70 7.28
C LEU A 58 -9.82 42.55 8.51
N GLU A 59 -9.55 43.64 9.23
CA GLU A 59 -8.74 43.63 10.44
C GLU A 59 -9.35 42.74 11.53
N ARG A 60 -10.65 42.85 11.78
CA ARG A 60 -11.37 41.96 12.71
C ARG A 60 -11.36 40.49 12.29
N TYR A 61 -11.42 40.20 10.99
CA TYR A 61 -11.29 38.83 10.50
C TYR A 61 -9.88 38.27 10.73
N VAL A 62 -8.86 39.08 10.48
CA VAL A 62 -7.46 38.71 10.72
C VAL A 62 -7.23 38.43 12.20
N GLU A 63 -7.66 39.32 13.10
CA GLU A 63 -7.57 39.13 14.55
C GLU A 63 -8.30 37.87 15.04
N ALA A 64 -9.55 37.66 14.59
CA ALA A 64 -10.31 36.47 14.93
C ALA A 64 -9.61 35.19 14.45
N HIS A 65 -9.05 35.22 13.25
CA HIS A 65 -8.30 34.10 12.69
C HIS A 65 -7.01 33.83 13.49
N HIS A 66 -6.29 34.87 13.92
CA HIS A 66 -5.13 34.73 14.81
C HIS A 66 -5.49 34.11 16.15
N LEU A 67 -6.59 34.55 16.78
CA LEU A 67 -7.06 34.00 18.06
C LEU A 67 -7.45 32.52 17.94
N VAL A 68 -8.21 32.15 16.91
CA VAL A 68 -8.59 30.75 16.66
C VAL A 68 -7.37 29.88 16.38
N ARG A 69 -6.40 30.39 15.62
CA ARG A 69 -5.13 29.68 15.35
C ARG A 69 -4.34 29.46 16.64
N ASN A 70 -4.19 30.49 17.47
CA ASN A 70 -3.46 30.40 18.74
C ASN A 70 -4.15 29.45 19.71
N GLN A 71 -5.49 29.46 19.79
CA GLN A 71 -6.25 28.54 20.63
C GLN A 71 -6.12 27.09 20.13
N SER A 72 -6.21 26.88 18.81
CA SER A 72 -6.00 25.56 18.19
C SER A 72 -4.57 25.05 18.34
N GLN A 73 -3.60 25.94 18.48
CA GLN A 73 -2.20 25.60 18.75
C GLN A 73 -2.02 25.22 20.22
N ARG A 74 -2.56 26.01 21.17
CA ARG A 74 -2.58 25.65 22.60
C ARG A 74 -3.27 24.32 22.88
N ILE A 75 -4.42 24.05 22.25
CA ILE A 75 -5.12 22.76 22.39
C ILE A 75 -4.27 21.60 21.84
N ARG A 76 -3.49 21.82 20.77
CA ARG A 76 -2.55 20.81 20.25
C ARG A 76 -1.39 20.58 21.21
N ASP A 77 -0.81 21.65 21.75
CA ASP A 77 0.31 21.60 22.69
C ASP A 77 -0.10 20.93 24.02
N GLU A 78 -1.32 21.17 24.50
CA GLU A 78 -1.88 20.51 25.70
C GLU A 78 -2.29 19.04 25.44
N ALA A 79 -2.75 18.70 24.23
CA ALA A 79 -3.30 17.37 23.93
C ALA A 79 -2.26 16.29 23.56
N ILE A 80 -0.98 16.64 23.34
CA ILE A 80 0.03 15.67 22.87
C ILE A 80 1.32 15.73 23.72
N HIS A 81 1.20 15.65 25.05
CA HIS A 81 2.28 15.08 25.85
C HIS A 81 2.14 13.55 25.89
N PHE A 82 2.38 12.89 24.75
CA PHE A 82 2.38 11.43 24.65
C PHE A 82 3.73 10.89 25.11
N ILE A 83 3.85 10.53 26.39
CA ILE A 83 5.02 9.82 26.89
C ILE A 83 4.85 8.33 26.56
N LYS A 84 5.51 7.86 25.51
CA LYS A 84 5.47 6.45 25.06
C LYS A 84 5.75 5.44 26.19
N ALA A 85 6.54 5.81 27.20
CA ALA A 85 6.85 4.98 28.37
C ALA A 85 5.68 4.82 29.37
N GLN A 86 4.62 5.62 29.26
CA GLN A 86 3.45 5.58 30.16
C GLN A 86 2.26 4.79 29.58
N VAL A 87 2.36 4.31 28.34
CA VAL A 87 1.33 3.46 27.74
C VAL A 87 1.69 2.01 28.00
N GLU A 88 0.89 1.34 28.83
CA GLU A 88 0.99 -0.10 29.03
C GLU A 88 0.74 -0.81 27.69
N THR A 89 1.75 -1.50 27.18
CA THR A 89 1.63 -2.18 25.89
C THR A 89 0.73 -3.41 26.05
N HIS A 90 -0.34 -3.47 25.25
CA HIS A 90 -1.18 -4.66 25.23
C HIS A 90 -0.40 -5.82 24.62
N ASN A 91 -0.02 -6.79 25.45
CA ASN A 91 0.71 -7.98 25.03
C ASN A 91 -0.23 -9.19 25.02
N CYS A 92 -0.56 -9.68 23.82
CA CYS A 92 -1.42 -10.86 23.64
C CYS A 92 -0.73 -12.20 23.98
N GLY A 93 0.53 -12.16 24.42
CA GLY A 93 1.35 -13.35 24.65
C GLY A 93 1.81 -14.03 23.34
N PRO A 94 2.46 -15.20 23.43
CA PRO A 94 2.89 -15.93 22.23
C PRO A 94 1.71 -16.57 21.49
N MET A 95 1.79 -16.63 20.15
CA MET A 95 0.88 -17.43 19.33
C MET A 95 1.23 -18.93 19.43
N SER A 96 0.91 -19.55 20.55
CA SER A 96 1.22 -20.95 20.84
C SER A 96 0.07 -21.93 20.56
N ILE A 97 -1.15 -21.43 20.35
CA ILE A 97 -2.32 -22.30 20.16
C ILE A 97 -2.44 -22.71 18.70
N ILE A 98 -2.28 -24.00 18.44
CA ILE A 98 -2.30 -24.55 17.08
C ILE A 98 -3.72 -25.00 16.72
N CYS A 99 -4.24 -24.51 15.58
CA CYS A 99 -5.50 -24.97 15.03
C CYS A 99 -5.40 -26.45 14.62
N GLN A 100 -6.36 -27.28 15.03
CA GLN A 100 -6.35 -28.71 14.74
C GLN A 100 -6.45 -29.01 13.23
N PHE A 101 -7.18 -28.18 12.48
CA PHE A 101 -7.47 -28.37 11.05
C PHE A 101 -6.38 -27.80 10.13
N LEU A 102 -6.07 -26.51 10.24
CA LEU A 102 -5.14 -25.82 9.34
C LEU A 102 -3.74 -25.59 9.93
N LYS A 103 -3.48 -26.06 11.16
CA LYS A 103 -2.19 -25.89 11.87
C LYS A 103 -1.71 -24.45 12.04
N SER A 104 -2.59 -23.47 11.82
CA SER A 104 -2.29 -22.06 12.10
C SER A 104 -1.97 -21.85 13.58
N LYS A 105 -1.06 -20.92 13.86
CA LYS A 105 -0.76 -20.46 15.22
C LYS A 105 -1.69 -19.30 15.56
N ASN A 106 -2.31 -19.34 16.73
CA ASN A 106 -3.29 -18.35 17.19
C ASN A 106 -2.95 -17.93 18.63
N PHE A 107 -3.42 -16.77 19.04
CA PHE A 107 -3.26 -16.31 20.43
C PHE A 107 -4.20 -17.07 21.36
N ALA A 108 -3.79 -17.20 22.63
CA ALA A 108 -4.61 -17.89 23.64
C ALA A 108 -5.99 -17.24 23.81
N ALA A 109 -6.06 -15.91 23.76
CA ALA A 109 -7.30 -15.14 23.87
C ALA A 109 -8.27 -15.36 22.70
N GLU A 110 -7.79 -15.83 21.55
CA GLU A 110 -8.62 -16.10 20.37
C GLU A 110 -9.27 -17.48 20.40
N ARG A 111 -8.89 -18.34 21.35
CA ARG A 111 -9.37 -19.72 21.42
C ARG A 111 -10.85 -19.73 21.84
N PRO A 112 -11.77 -20.20 20.98
CA PRO A 112 -13.18 -20.30 21.35
C PRO A 112 -13.41 -21.39 22.39
N SER A 113 -14.52 -21.33 23.12
CA SER A 113 -14.88 -22.31 24.16
C SER A 113 -15.01 -23.74 23.63
N ASP A 114 -15.42 -23.91 22.38
CA ASP A 114 -15.51 -25.21 21.70
C ASP A 114 -14.17 -25.72 21.14
N GLY A 115 -13.09 -24.94 21.29
CA GLY A 115 -11.75 -25.25 20.79
C GLY A 115 -11.61 -25.22 19.27
N LYS A 116 -12.63 -24.79 18.52
CA LYS A 116 -12.64 -24.80 17.05
C LYS A 116 -12.61 -23.38 16.51
N PHE A 117 -11.48 -23.01 15.90
CA PHE A 117 -11.28 -21.66 15.34
C PHE A 117 -12.23 -21.37 14.17
N THR A 118 -13.02 -20.30 14.31
CA THR A 118 -13.87 -19.76 13.26
C THR A 118 -13.10 -18.86 12.31
N SER A 119 -12.22 -17.99 12.83
CA SER A 119 -11.41 -17.03 12.08
C SER A 119 -10.49 -17.69 11.05
N CYS A 120 -9.84 -18.78 11.44
CA CYS A 120 -8.86 -19.45 10.58
C CYS A 120 -9.50 -20.39 9.54
N CYS A 121 -10.39 -21.28 9.94
CA CYS A 121 -10.87 -22.37 9.08
C CYS A 121 -12.39 -22.54 9.08
N ARG A 122 -13.12 -21.60 9.69
CA ARG A 122 -14.57 -21.70 9.91
C ARG A 122 -14.97 -23.04 10.53
N LYS A 123 -14.23 -23.47 11.56
CA LYS A 123 -14.37 -24.77 12.25
C LYS A 123 -14.12 -26.00 11.34
N GLY A 124 -13.13 -25.91 10.47
CA GLY A 124 -12.70 -27.00 9.57
C GLY A 124 -13.46 -27.07 8.25
N LYS A 125 -14.31 -26.08 7.94
CA LYS A 125 -15.04 -25.99 6.67
C LYS A 125 -14.15 -25.52 5.52
N ILE A 126 -13.17 -24.68 5.83
CA ILE A 126 -12.20 -24.18 4.86
C ILE A 126 -11.00 -25.12 4.88
N LYS A 127 -10.68 -25.71 3.72
CA LYS A 127 -9.45 -26.43 3.47
C LYS A 127 -8.60 -25.57 2.55
N LEU A 128 -7.41 -25.20 3.00
CA LEU A 128 -6.43 -24.56 2.13
C LEU A 128 -5.82 -25.65 1.27
N GLU A 129 -5.97 -25.52 -0.04
CA GLU A 129 -5.28 -26.38 -0.99
C GLU A 129 -3.79 -26.08 -0.90
N LYS A 130 -2.96 -27.13 -1.00
CA LYS A 130 -1.52 -26.92 -1.13
C LYS A 130 -1.27 -26.35 -2.52
N PRO A 131 -0.36 -25.38 -2.67
CA PRO A 131 0.07 -24.98 -4.00
C PRO A 131 0.62 -26.21 -4.71
N SER A 132 0.17 -26.50 -5.92
CA SER A 132 0.64 -27.65 -6.72
C SER A 132 1.10 -27.19 -8.10
N ASP A 133 2.05 -27.92 -8.69
CA ASP A 133 2.51 -27.68 -10.05
C ASP A 133 1.49 -28.19 -11.09
N ALA A 134 1.81 -27.98 -12.37
CA ALA A 134 1.01 -28.43 -13.51
C ALA A 134 0.72 -29.94 -13.52
N LEU A 135 1.61 -30.70 -12.89
CA LEU A 135 1.60 -32.15 -12.83
C LEU A 135 0.95 -32.64 -11.53
N SER A 136 0.31 -31.72 -10.77
CA SER A 136 -0.30 -31.99 -9.47
C SER A 136 0.70 -32.45 -8.39
N ASN A 137 1.98 -32.14 -8.54
CA ASN A 137 2.94 -32.30 -7.45
C ASN A 137 2.76 -31.15 -6.47
N ASP A 138 2.65 -31.45 -5.18
CA ASP A 138 2.68 -30.45 -4.12
C ASP A 138 3.97 -29.60 -4.25
N PHE A 139 3.84 -28.28 -4.44
CA PHE A 139 4.95 -27.37 -4.25
C PHE A 139 5.30 -27.38 -2.77
N LEU A 140 6.33 -28.14 -2.43
CA LEU A 140 6.95 -28.04 -1.13
C LEU A 140 7.63 -26.69 -1.03
N TYR A 141 7.34 -25.97 0.05
CA TYR A 141 8.06 -24.75 0.37
C TYR A 141 9.56 -25.06 0.44
N SER A 142 10.38 -24.22 -0.20
CA SER A 142 11.82 -24.46 -0.32
C SER A 142 12.47 -24.70 1.04
N ASN A 143 13.17 -25.83 1.19
CA ASN A 143 13.88 -26.17 2.43
C ASN A 143 14.83 -25.06 2.86
N PHE A 144 15.48 -24.39 1.90
CA PHE A 144 16.37 -23.26 2.19
C PHE A 144 15.63 -22.10 2.87
N LEU A 145 14.50 -21.67 2.31
CA LEU A 145 13.71 -20.58 2.89
C LEU A 145 13.01 -21.03 4.19
N LEU A 146 12.59 -22.29 4.26
CA LEU A 146 11.96 -22.86 5.45
C LEU A 146 12.93 -22.89 6.63
N ASP A 147 14.17 -23.27 6.38
CA ASP A 147 15.24 -23.33 7.38
C ASP A 147 15.53 -21.93 7.94
N LEU A 148 15.64 -20.91 7.07
CA LEU A 148 15.77 -19.50 7.48
C LEU A 148 14.58 -19.03 8.32
N LEU A 149 13.36 -19.47 8.00
CA LEU A 149 12.15 -19.06 8.72
C LEU A 149 11.93 -19.79 10.04
N THR A 150 12.36 -21.05 10.16
CA THR A 150 11.89 -21.95 11.21
C THR A 150 12.97 -22.62 12.06
N ASN A 151 14.23 -22.67 11.60
CA ASN A 151 15.29 -23.38 12.31
C ASN A 151 16.21 -22.43 13.10
N PRO A 152 16.10 -22.35 14.43
CA PRO A 152 16.94 -21.47 15.25
C PRO A 152 18.42 -21.87 15.27
N ASN A 153 18.76 -23.10 14.85
CA ASN A 153 20.14 -23.58 14.78
C ASN A 153 20.85 -23.13 13.49
N ASN A 154 20.12 -22.60 12.51
CA ASN A 154 20.75 -22.03 11.33
C ASN A 154 21.51 -20.74 11.72
N PRO A 155 22.81 -20.61 11.37
CA PRO A 155 23.60 -19.42 11.71
C PRO A 155 23.02 -18.11 11.13
N ASP A 156 22.29 -18.21 10.04
CA ASP A 156 21.66 -17.10 9.33
C ASP A 156 20.26 -16.74 9.90
N TYR A 157 19.66 -17.60 10.74
CA TYR A 157 18.30 -17.44 11.27
C TYR A 157 18.10 -16.11 11.99
N LYS A 158 19.03 -15.73 12.87
CA LYS A 158 18.89 -14.54 13.71
C LYS A 158 18.90 -13.26 12.86
N ASN A 159 19.88 -13.11 11.97
CA ASN A 159 19.96 -11.95 11.10
C ASN A 159 18.76 -11.87 10.14
N PHE A 160 18.33 -13.03 9.62
CA PHE A 160 17.17 -13.09 8.76
C PHE A 160 15.89 -12.65 9.49
N HIS A 161 15.65 -13.10 10.72
CA HIS A 161 14.47 -12.70 11.50
C HIS A 161 14.51 -11.22 11.92
N ASP A 162 15.66 -10.74 12.39
CA ASP A 162 15.83 -9.34 12.80
C ASP A 162 15.56 -8.38 11.62
N SER A 163 15.94 -8.78 10.40
CA SER A 163 15.83 -7.97 9.17
C SER A 163 14.80 -8.51 8.15
N ILE A 164 13.84 -9.36 8.56
CA ILE A 164 12.98 -10.12 7.62
C ILE A 164 12.20 -9.23 6.66
N ARG A 165 11.78 -8.06 7.12
CA ARG A 165 11.03 -7.07 6.31
C ARG A 165 11.92 -6.44 5.25
N SER A 166 13.18 -6.13 5.58
CA SER A 166 14.17 -5.62 4.62
C SER A 166 14.50 -6.68 3.59
N TYR A 167 14.70 -7.95 4.00
CA TYR A 167 14.88 -9.06 3.06
C TYR A 167 13.72 -9.17 2.08
N ASN A 168 12.48 -9.23 2.57
CA ASN A 168 11.31 -9.30 1.71
C ASN A 168 11.24 -8.12 0.73
N SER A 169 11.41 -6.90 1.24
CA SER A 169 11.32 -5.68 0.44
C SER A 169 12.43 -5.61 -0.62
N ALA A 170 13.63 -6.10 -0.32
CA ALA A 170 14.76 -6.13 -1.25
C ALA A 170 14.50 -7.04 -2.46
N VAL A 171 13.68 -8.08 -2.29
CA VAL A 171 13.34 -9.04 -3.35
C VAL A 171 11.92 -8.86 -3.88
N SER A 172 11.17 -7.84 -3.45
CA SER A 172 9.83 -7.56 -3.97
C SER A 172 9.85 -7.18 -5.45
N PHE A 173 8.81 -7.61 -6.19
CA PHE A 173 8.56 -7.22 -7.57
C PHE A 173 7.72 -5.92 -7.67
N ALA A 174 7.00 -5.60 -6.60
CA ALA A 174 6.20 -4.39 -6.48
C ALA A 174 6.72 -3.49 -5.36
N SER A 175 6.67 -2.18 -5.62
CA SER A 175 6.96 -1.13 -4.65
C SER A 175 5.68 -0.70 -3.92
N MET A 176 5.84 -0.24 -2.69
CA MET A 176 4.79 0.50 -2.00
C MET A 176 4.79 1.94 -2.49
N GLY A 177 3.81 2.32 -3.32
CA GLY A 177 3.72 3.61 -4.01
C GLY A 177 3.27 4.79 -3.15
N THR A 178 3.51 4.74 -1.84
CA THR A 178 3.03 5.76 -0.91
C THR A 178 3.92 6.99 -0.94
N LYS A 179 3.30 8.18 -1.06
CA LYS A 179 3.98 9.42 -0.73
C LYS A 179 4.06 9.51 0.80
N VAL A 180 5.21 9.16 1.35
CA VAL A 180 5.50 9.36 2.77
C VAL A 180 5.51 10.87 2.99
N VAL A 181 4.65 11.34 3.90
CA VAL A 181 4.68 12.74 4.33
C VAL A 181 5.65 12.80 5.48
N ASP A 182 6.87 13.21 5.19
CA ASP A 182 7.87 13.49 6.22
C ASP A 182 7.43 14.74 6.99
N PHE A 183 7.08 14.54 8.24
CA PHE A 183 6.94 15.64 9.19
C PHE A 183 8.31 15.86 9.82
N ASN A 184 8.90 17.03 9.56
CA ASN A 184 10.00 17.52 10.38
C ASN A 184 9.42 17.92 11.75
N PHE A 185 9.32 16.95 12.65
CA PHE A 185 8.96 17.20 14.03
C PHE A 185 10.15 17.86 14.73
N SER A 186 10.10 19.18 14.86
CA SER A 186 11.04 19.97 15.66
C SER A 186 10.72 19.86 17.15
N GLY A 187 10.81 18.64 17.70
CA GLY A 187 10.74 18.39 19.15
C GLY A 187 9.93 17.14 19.52
N GLY A 188 10.57 16.22 20.25
CA GLY A 188 10.00 15.28 21.24
C GLY A 188 8.81 14.36 20.91
N GLU A 189 8.15 14.51 19.78
CA GLU A 189 6.89 13.82 19.46
C GLU A 189 7.13 12.36 19.02
N PRO A 190 6.19 11.44 19.29
CA PRO A 190 6.27 10.06 18.84
C PRO A 190 6.29 9.99 17.31
N TYR A 191 7.11 9.09 16.76
CA TYR A 191 7.13 8.85 15.32
C TYR A 191 5.73 8.46 14.80
N VAL A 192 5.16 9.28 13.92
CA VAL A 192 3.89 9.01 13.23
C VAL A 192 4.17 8.77 11.75
N PHE A 193 3.97 7.54 11.30
CA PHE A 193 3.94 7.22 9.87
C PHE A 193 2.57 7.57 9.29
N LYS A 194 2.48 8.68 8.56
CA LYS A 194 1.24 9.14 7.93
C LYS A 194 1.25 8.86 6.44
N VAL A 195 0.32 8.00 6.01
CA VAL A 195 0.03 7.77 4.60
C VAL A 195 -1.24 8.52 4.22
N HIS A 196 -1.20 9.23 3.10
CA HIS A 196 -2.39 9.85 2.53
C HIS A 196 -3.09 8.86 1.58
N CYS A 197 -4.39 8.64 1.76
CA CYS A 197 -5.22 7.72 0.97
C CYS A 197 -4.86 6.22 1.09
N GLN A 198 -5.45 5.40 0.21
CA GLN A 198 -5.15 3.98 0.03
C GLN A 198 -3.68 3.80 -0.39
N ILE A 199 -3.01 2.75 0.10
CA ILE A 199 -1.64 2.38 -0.27
C ILE A 199 -1.68 1.72 -1.67
N PRO A 200 -1.24 2.39 -2.76
CA PRO A 200 -1.11 1.71 -4.03
C PRO A 200 0.17 0.89 -4.04
N HIS A 201 0.13 -0.30 -4.62
CA HIS A 201 1.35 -1.04 -4.97
C HIS A 201 1.67 -0.75 -6.43
N ARG A 202 2.94 -0.53 -6.74
CA ARG A 202 3.38 -0.10 -8.06
C ARG A 202 4.41 -1.04 -8.64
N THR A 203 4.21 -1.45 -9.88
CA THR A 203 5.26 -2.05 -10.70
C THR A 203 5.77 -1.03 -11.71
N SER A 204 7.05 -1.08 -12.04
CA SER A 204 7.74 -0.15 -12.93
C SER A 204 8.09 -0.82 -14.25
N HIS A 205 8.46 0.00 -15.24
CA HIS A 205 9.11 -0.45 -16.47
C HIS A 205 10.35 -1.31 -16.16
N ILE A 206 10.67 -2.29 -17.03
CA ILE A 206 11.86 -3.14 -16.90
C ILE A 206 13.17 -2.35 -17.06
N GLN A 207 13.24 -1.49 -18.07
CA GLN A 207 14.31 -0.50 -18.23
C GLN A 207 14.22 0.65 -17.22
N SER A 208 15.38 1.18 -16.83
CA SER A 208 15.49 2.38 -16.01
C SER A 208 15.05 3.62 -16.80
N VAL A 209 14.04 4.32 -16.30
CA VAL A 209 13.62 5.61 -16.85
C VAL A 209 14.54 6.71 -16.29
N ASN A 210 15.04 7.60 -17.15
CA ASN A 210 15.84 8.79 -16.78
C ASN A 210 17.13 8.49 -15.98
N GLY A 211 17.79 7.35 -16.24
CA GLY A 211 19.06 7.00 -15.59
C GLY A 211 18.96 6.68 -14.10
N GLN A 212 17.74 6.46 -13.58
CA GLN A 212 17.54 6.05 -12.19
C GLN A 212 18.13 4.65 -11.93
N ALA A 213 18.62 4.44 -10.71
CA ALA A 213 19.11 3.13 -10.29
C ALA A 213 18.00 2.07 -10.41
N PRO A 214 18.31 0.85 -10.90
CA PRO A 214 17.32 -0.22 -11.01
C PRO A 214 16.69 -0.56 -9.65
N GLN A 215 15.36 -0.72 -9.60
CA GLN A 215 14.62 -1.08 -8.39
C GLN A 215 13.59 -2.19 -8.64
N TYR A 216 13.27 -2.95 -7.58
CA TYR A 216 12.24 -4.00 -7.56
C TYR A 216 12.38 -4.97 -8.74
N VAL A 217 11.38 -5.02 -9.62
CA VAL A 217 11.35 -5.87 -10.80
C VAL A 217 12.55 -5.70 -11.74
N GLN A 218 13.08 -4.48 -11.86
CA GLN A 218 14.22 -4.19 -12.74
C GLN A 218 15.47 -4.96 -12.32
N LEU A 219 15.55 -5.34 -11.04
CA LEU A 219 16.66 -6.13 -10.52
C LEU A 219 16.66 -7.56 -11.05
N TYR A 220 15.50 -8.11 -11.44
CA TYR A 220 15.39 -9.48 -11.96
C TYR A 220 15.81 -9.63 -13.41
N VAL A 221 15.93 -8.52 -14.14
CA VAL A 221 16.33 -8.55 -15.55
C VAL A 221 17.82 -8.31 -15.75
N ILE A 222 18.52 -7.68 -14.81
CA ILE A 222 19.98 -7.51 -14.84
C ILE A 222 20.71 -8.73 -14.29
N ASP A 223 22.05 -8.74 -14.38
CA ASP A 223 22.88 -9.80 -13.80
C ASP A 223 22.64 -9.96 -12.29
N SER A 224 22.64 -11.22 -11.82
CA SER A 224 22.38 -11.56 -10.40
C SER A 224 23.39 -10.89 -9.45
N THR A 225 24.67 -10.89 -9.81
CA THR A 225 25.73 -10.28 -8.99
C THR A 225 25.54 -8.76 -8.91
N GLN A 226 25.17 -8.14 -10.04
CA GLN A 226 24.87 -6.71 -10.09
C GLN A 226 23.63 -6.37 -9.26
N ALA A 227 22.55 -7.15 -9.39
CA ALA A 227 21.32 -6.96 -8.62
C ALA A 227 21.55 -7.06 -7.11
N THR A 228 22.29 -8.08 -6.66
CA THR A 228 22.63 -8.27 -5.24
C THR A 228 23.45 -7.09 -4.71
N LYS A 229 24.42 -6.59 -5.48
CA LYS A 229 25.18 -5.38 -5.10
C LYS A 229 24.28 -4.16 -4.95
N ILE A 230 23.36 -3.93 -5.87
CA ILE A 230 22.40 -2.82 -5.78
C ILE A 230 21.52 -2.96 -4.53
N ARG A 231 21.03 -4.18 -4.24
CA ARG A 231 20.23 -4.44 -3.03
C ARG A 231 21.00 -4.17 -1.75
N VAL A 232 22.24 -4.63 -1.64
CA VAL A 232 23.07 -4.45 -0.43
C VAL A 232 23.45 -2.99 -0.21
N ASN A 233 23.69 -2.24 -1.28
CA ASN A 233 24.03 -0.82 -1.20
C ASN A 233 22.81 0.07 -0.89
N HIS A 234 21.60 -0.48 -0.83
CA HIS A 234 20.41 0.27 -0.48
C HIS A 234 20.35 0.50 1.04
N PRO A 235 20.18 1.75 1.53
CA PRO A 235 20.21 2.06 2.97
C PRO A 235 19.25 1.22 3.82
N ALA A 236 18.07 0.87 3.30
CA ALA A 236 17.10 0.03 4.00
C ALA A 236 17.55 -1.43 4.25
N ASN A 237 18.64 -1.86 3.61
CA ASN A 237 19.18 -3.22 3.68
C ASN A 237 20.55 -3.27 4.36
N GLU A 238 20.97 -2.21 5.07
CA GLU A 238 22.27 -2.13 5.75
C GLU A 238 22.49 -3.30 6.72
N GLN A 239 21.42 -3.77 7.38
CA GLN A 239 21.46 -4.88 8.32
C GLN A 239 21.30 -6.26 7.66
N CYS A 240 21.10 -6.32 6.35
CA CYS A 240 20.95 -7.58 5.62
C CYS A 240 22.32 -8.17 5.28
N ASN A 241 22.52 -9.44 5.63
CA ASN A 241 23.63 -10.24 5.14
C ASN A 241 23.53 -10.48 3.62
N LEU A 242 24.60 -10.11 2.90
CA LEU A 242 24.77 -10.26 1.45
C LEU A 242 24.63 -11.71 1.00
N ARG A 243 25.18 -12.68 1.74
CA ARG A 243 25.12 -14.10 1.38
C ARG A 243 23.67 -14.59 1.31
N ILE A 244 22.85 -14.19 2.27
CA ILE A 244 21.44 -14.55 2.32
C ILE A 244 20.70 -13.92 1.13
N LEU A 245 20.94 -12.63 0.85
CA LEU A 245 20.34 -11.94 -0.32
C LEU A 245 20.72 -12.61 -1.65
N ASP A 246 21.99 -12.99 -1.82
CA ASP A 246 22.47 -13.68 -3.03
C ASP A 246 21.78 -15.05 -3.20
N GLN A 247 21.70 -15.84 -2.13
CA GLN A 247 21.02 -17.14 -2.16
C GLN A 247 19.54 -17.01 -2.48
N ILE A 248 18.86 -16.02 -1.87
CA ILE A 248 17.46 -15.73 -2.12
C ILE A 248 17.26 -15.28 -3.59
N ASP A 249 18.06 -14.35 -4.11
CA ASP A 249 17.96 -13.88 -5.50
C ASP A 249 18.12 -15.03 -6.51
N ARG A 250 19.15 -15.85 -6.34
CA ARG A 250 19.40 -17.02 -7.20
C ARG A 250 18.24 -18.02 -7.16
N PHE A 251 17.66 -18.21 -5.98
CA PHE A 251 16.47 -19.07 -5.83
C PHE A 251 15.29 -18.51 -6.63
N PHE A 252 14.97 -17.22 -6.47
CA PHE A 252 13.87 -16.58 -7.21
C PHE A 252 14.09 -16.65 -8.73
N ARG A 253 15.29 -16.36 -9.22
CA ARG A 253 15.59 -16.41 -10.67
C ARG A 253 15.44 -17.79 -11.31
N ARG A 254 15.53 -18.85 -10.50
CA ARG A 254 15.45 -20.25 -10.96
C ARG A 254 14.04 -20.82 -10.84
N HIS A 255 13.28 -20.39 -9.85
CA HIS A 255 12.05 -21.06 -9.46
C HIS A 255 10.80 -20.16 -9.47
N ASN A 256 10.98 -18.85 -9.43
CA ASN A 256 9.87 -17.92 -9.35
C ASN A 256 9.38 -17.54 -10.74
N ARG A 257 8.10 -17.81 -10.98
CA ARG A 257 7.50 -17.61 -12.30
C ARG A 257 7.41 -16.13 -12.71
N LEU A 258 7.28 -15.20 -11.75
CA LEU A 258 7.34 -13.77 -12.07
C LEU A 258 8.73 -13.39 -12.58
N SER A 259 9.79 -13.88 -11.93
CA SER A 259 11.16 -13.63 -12.40
C SER A 259 11.37 -14.12 -13.83
N ASP A 260 10.85 -15.30 -14.19
CA ASP A 260 10.94 -15.82 -15.55
C ASP A 260 10.15 -14.99 -16.54
N THR A 261 8.94 -14.56 -16.15
CA THR A 261 8.06 -13.72 -16.98
C THR A 261 8.72 -12.38 -17.33
N TYR A 262 9.31 -11.71 -16.34
CA TYR A 262 10.01 -10.44 -16.56
C TYR A 262 11.30 -10.61 -17.37
N ARG A 263 12.01 -11.73 -17.23
CA ARG A 263 13.16 -12.06 -18.09
C ARG A 263 12.74 -12.24 -19.56
N MET A 264 11.69 -13.02 -19.79
CA MET A 264 11.12 -13.22 -21.14
C MET A 264 10.66 -11.90 -21.76
N PHE A 265 10.02 -11.02 -20.98
CA PHE A 265 9.63 -9.69 -21.47
C PHE A 265 10.83 -8.86 -21.93
N ARG A 266 11.94 -8.88 -21.16
CA ARG A 266 13.19 -8.19 -21.53
C ARG A 266 13.75 -8.71 -22.86
N GLU A 267 13.72 -10.02 -23.07
CA GLU A 267 14.21 -10.65 -24.30
C GLU A 267 13.37 -10.22 -25.52
N VAL A 268 12.04 -10.24 -25.37
CA VAL A 268 11.13 -9.77 -26.43
C VAL A 268 11.34 -8.30 -26.72
N GLU A 269 11.40 -7.45 -25.69
CA GLU A 269 11.65 -6.01 -25.85
C GLU A 269 12.99 -5.75 -26.57
N SER A 270 14.07 -6.43 -26.16
CA SER A 270 15.38 -6.27 -26.79
C SER A 270 15.38 -6.69 -28.26
N ARG A 271 14.67 -7.78 -28.59
CA ARG A 271 14.54 -8.25 -29.99
C ARG A 271 13.78 -7.24 -30.84
N ILE A 272 12.65 -6.74 -30.36
CA ILE A 272 11.84 -5.75 -31.08
C ILE A 272 12.61 -4.43 -31.29
N ILE A 273 13.38 -3.98 -30.29
CA ILE A 273 14.25 -2.80 -30.43
C ILE A 273 15.30 -3.03 -31.53
N ALA A 274 15.95 -4.20 -31.54
CA ALA A 274 16.94 -4.53 -32.56
C ALA A 274 16.34 -4.57 -33.97
N GLU A 275 15.19 -5.27 -34.13
CA GLU A 275 14.47 -5.38 -35.40
C GLU A 275 14.02 -4.00 -35.92
N SER A 276 13.50 -3.13 -35.05
CA SER A 276 13.06 -1.78 -35.43
C SER A 276 14.24 -0.89 -35.82
N ASN A 277 15.36 -0.97 -35.09
CA ASN A 277 16.58 -0.24 -35.42
C ASN A 277 17.18 -0.69 -36.76
N GLU A 278 17.11 -1.99 -37.09
CA GLU A 278 17.54 -2.54 -38.38
C GLU A 278 16.60 -2.13 -39.52
N ALA A 279 15.29 -2.08 -39.27
CA ALA A 279 14.29 -1.63 -40.25
C ALA A 279 14.26 -0.10 -40.45
N GLY A 280 14.85 0.67 -39.52
CA GLY A 280 14.75 2.14 -39.51
C GLY A 280 13.35 2.64 -39.14
N GLU A 281 12.58 1.83 -38.42
CA GLU A 281 11.21 2.12 -37.98
C GLU A 281 11.18 2.52 -36.50
N ASP A 282 10.11 3.21 -36.11
CA ASP A 282 9.89 3.54 -34.70
C ASP A 282 9.63 2.25 -33.90
N VAL A 283 10.28 2.13 -32.75
CA VAL A 283 10.13 0.96 -31.87
C VAL A 283 8.67 0.84 -31.40
N PRO A 284 7.96 -0.26 -31.72
CA PRO A 284 6.58 -0.43 -31.32
C PRO A 284 6.47 -0.69 -29.81
N VAL A 285 5.32 -0.33 -29.24
CA VAL A 285 5.07 -0.50 -27.80
C VAL A 285 4.88 -1.98 -27.47
N VAL A 286 5.73 -2.49 -26.57
CA VAL A 286 5.65 -3.84 -26.03
C VAL A 286 4.97 -3.80 -24.66
N ASN A 287 3.90 -4.59 -24.48
CA ASN A 287 3.09 -4.60 -23.25
C ASN A 287 3.09 -5.99 -22.62
N MET A 288 3.29 -6.08 -21.30
CA MET A 288 3.09 -7.32 -20.55
C MET A 288 1.79 -7.24 -19.75
N VAL A 289 0.87 -8.18 -19.93
CA VAL A 289 -0.41 -8.17 -19.20
C VAL A 289 -0.54 -9.44 -18.38
N PHE A 290 -0.71 -9.30 -17.06
CA PHE A 290 -0.97 -10.45 -16.20
C PHE A 290 -2.38 -10.99 -16.42
N ARG A 291 -2.50 -12.31 -16.61
CA ARG A 291 -3.81 -12.96 -16.75
C ARG A 291 -4.53 -13.02 -15.40
N CYS A 292 -5.78 -12.55 -15.35
CA CYS A 292 -6.74 -12.88 -14.30
C CYS A 292 -7.78 -13.79 -14.94
N ASP A 293 -7.55 -15.09 -14.96
CA ASP A 293 -8.58 -16.00 -15.44
C ASP A 293 -9.47 -16.39 -14.26
N ARG A 294 -10.74 -15.95 -14.29
CA ARG A 294 -11.75 -16.29 -13.27
C ARG A 294 -12.26 -17.72 -13.43
N HIS A 295 -11.93 -18.40 -14.53
CA HIS A 295 -12.40 -19.75 -14.86
C HIS A 295 -11.28 -20.80 -15.01
N SER A 296 -10.00 -20.43 -14.85
CA SER A 296 -8.86 -21.37 -14.93
C SER A 296 -8.77 -22.35 -13.75
N TYR A 297 -9.70 -22.30 -12.79
CA TYR A 297 -9.86 -23.33 -11.76
C TYR A 297 -10.30 -24.69 -12.31
N GLN A 298 -10.62 -24.81 -13.60
CA GLN A 298 -10.79 -26.12 -14.23
C GLN A 298 -9.47 -26.58 -14.84
N LEU A 299 -8.76 -27.42 -14.07
CA LEU A 299 -7.68 -28.31 -14.47
C LEU A 299 -7.96 -29.02 -15.81
N ARG A 300 -7.73 -28.33 -16.93
CA ARG A 300 -7.74 -28.93 -18.27
C ARG A 300 -6.52 -28.48 -19.05
N TYR A 301 -5.53 -29.37 -19.00
CA TYR A 301 -4.55 -29.63 -20.04
C TYR A 301 -3.80 -28.43 -20.63
N ASN A 302 -3.08 -27.66 -19.82
CA ASN A 302 -1.85 -27.00 -20.27
C ASN A 302 -0.91 -26.78 -19.07
N ALA A 303 0.39 -26.87 -19.32
CA ALA A 303 1.42 -26.58 -18.33
C ALA A 303 1.64 -25.05 -18.22
N PRO A 304 1.81 -24.47 -17.00
CA PRO A 304 2.24 -23.10 -16.82
C PRO A 304 3.62 -22.88 -17.39
N THR A 305 3.63 -22.41 -18.63
CA THR A 305 4.73 -21.64 -19.19
C THR A 305 4.62 -20.21 -18.66
N ALA A 306 5.71 -19.43 -18.66
CA ALA A 306 5.68 -18.01 -18.27
C ALA A 306 4.56 -17.21 -18.99
N ASN A 307 4.14 -17.69 -20.17
CA ASN A 307 2.99 -17.23 -20.96
C ASN A 307 1.61 -17.36 -20.28
N GLU A 308 1.46 -18.16 -19.22
CA GLU A 308 0.19 -18.30 -18.48
C GLU A 308 -0.02 -17.18 -17.46
N ILE A 309 1.05 -16.69 -16.84
CA ILE A 309 0.98 -15.61 -15.83
C ILE A 309 0.88 -14.26 -16.52
N ALA A 310 1.64 -14.03 -17.60
CA ALA A 310 1.49 -12.84 -18.40
C ALA A 310 1.64 -13.09 -19.90
N MET A 311 0.91 -12.30 -20.71
CA MET A 311 1.04 -12.28 -22.16
C MET A 311 1.76 -11.02 -22.60
N VAL A 312 2.65 -11.14 -23.60
CA VAL A 312 3.36 -10.02 -24.20
C VAL A 312 2.70 -9.65 -25.53
N PHE A 313 2.30 -8.38 -25.70
CA PHE A 313 1.67 -7.86 -26.92
C PHE A 313 2.55 -6.77 -27.55
N VAL A 314 2.62 -6.76 -28.88
CA VAL A 314 3.30 -5.73 -29.69
C VAL A 314 2.26 -5.12 -30.61
N ASN A 315 1.64 -4.00 -30.23
CA ASN A 315 0.55 -3.36 -31.02
C ASN A 315 0.62 -1.82 -30.91
N SER A 316 0.32 -1.13 -32.00
CA SER A 316 0.08 0.33 -32.05
C SER A 316 -1.29 0.74 -31.49
N ASP A 317 -2.31 -0.12 -31.59
CA ASP A 317 -3.73 0.21 -31.28
C ASP A 317 -4.28 -0.41 -29.97
N GLY A 318 -3.39 -0.93 -29.13
CA GLY A 318 -3.51 -0.84 -27.67
C GLY A 318 -4.72 -1.41 -26.90
N GLU A 319 -5.68 -2.16 -27.46
CA GLU A 319 -6.75 -2.79 -26.65
C GLU A 319 -6.45 -4.25 -26.26
N PRO A 320 -5.89 -4.51 -25.06
CA PRO A 320 -5.90 -5.85 -24.50
C PRO A 320 -7.32 -6.24 -24.04
N PRO A 321 -7.66 -7.54 -24.01
CA PRO A 321 -9.01 -8.04 -23.72
C PRO A 321 -9.60 -7.49 -22.41
N PHE A 322 -10.92 -7.29 -22.40
CA PHE A 322 -11.72 -6.66 -21.33
C PHE A 322 -11.55 -7.26 -19.90
N GLU A 323 -11.01 -8.47 -19.76
CA GLU A 323 -10.97 -9.22 -18.49
C GLU A 323 -9.55 -9.38 -17.88
N ARG A 324 -8.73 -8.32 -17.76
CA ARG A 324 -7.38 -8.46 -17.14
C ARG A 324 -7.01 -7.32 -16.18
N ASN A 325 -6.41 -7.69 -15.04
CA ASN A 325 -6.24 -6.82 -13.86
C ASN A 325 -4.87 -6.14 -13.71
N ILE A 326 -3.88 -6.42 -14.57
CA ILE A 326 -2.61 -5.66 -14.56
C ILE A 326 -2.10 -5.53 -15.99
N ARG A 327 -2.15 -4.31 -16.54
CA ARG A 327 -1.42 -3.92 -17.76
C ARG A 327 -0.07 -3.39 -17.32
N VAL A 328 1.04 -3.98 -17.73
CA VAL A 328 2.38 -3.42 -17.54
C VAL A 328 2.68 -2.44 -18.68
N TYR A 329 2.10 -1.22 -18.64
CA TYR A 329 2.46 -0.10 -19.51
C TYR A 329 3.83 0.51 -19.18
N PRO A 330 4.70 0.66 -20.19
CA PRO A 330 6.00 1.29 -20.04
C PRO A 330 5.97 2.84 -20.01
N LEU A 331 4.95 3.45 -20.59
CA LEU A 331 4.71 4.90 -20.64
C LEU A 331 3.21 5.00 -20.88
N ASN A 332 2.46 5.79 -20.11
CA ASN A 332 1.13 6.16 -20.57
C ASN A 332 1.36 7.16 -21.72
N PRO A 333 1.03 6.86 -22.99
CA PRO A 333 1.13 7.86 -24.06
C PRO A 333 0.26 9.09 -23.78
N GLU A 334 -0.77 8.97 -22.92
CA GLU A 334 -1.57 10.10 -22.44
C GLU A 334 -0.89 10.90 -21.32
N ASN A 335 0.07 10.31 -20.59
CA ASN A 335 0.72 10.97 -19.46
C ASN A 335 2.15 10.47 -19.22
N LEU A 336 3.10 11.12 -19.90
CA LEU A 336 4.55 10.93 -19.77
C LEU A 336 5.09 11.09 -18.32
N GLN A 337 4.28 11.63 -17.41
CA GLN A 337 4.64 11.81 -15.98
C GLN A 337 4.42 10.55 -15.14
N GLN A 338 3.82 9.48 -15.67
CA GLN A 338 3.48 8.28 -14.90
C GLN A 338 4.24 7.02 -15.39
N PRO A 339 5.52 6.82 -14.98
CA PRO A 339 6.37 5.70 -15.43
C PRO A 339 6.11 4.38 -14.68
N PHE A 340 4.98 4.28 -13.98
CA PHE A 340 4.66 3.17 -13.08
C PHE A 340 3.17 2.86 -13.11
N ILE A 341 2.82 1.69 -12.60
CA ILE A 341 1.50 1.11 -12.78
C ILE A 341 0.99 0.65 -11.44
N ASN A 342 -0.22 1.10 -11.10
CA ASN A 342 -0.85 0.66 -9.87
C ASN A 342 -1.41 -0.76 -10.05
N ILE A 343 -0.99 -1.67 -9.18
CA ILE A 343 -1.52 -3.01 -9.09
C ILE A 343 -2.85 -2.94 -8.34
N ASN A 344 -3.89 -3.56 -8.90
CA ASN A 344 -5.19 -3.65 -8.25
C ASN A 344 -5.05 -4.39 -6.91
N ILE A 345 -5.64 -3.84 -5.85
CA ILE A 345 -5.65 -4.47 -4.52
C ILE A 345 -6.35 -5.84 -4.50
N LEU A 346 -7.19 -6.12 -5.49
CA LEU A 346 -7.90 -7.39 -5.66
C LEU A 346 -7.16 -8.35 -6.60
N SER A 347 -5.95 -8.00 -7.05
CA SER A 347 -5.18 -8.87 -7.93
C SER A 347 -4.59 -10.04 -7.14
N PRO A 348 -4.76 -11.29 -7.59
CA PRO A 348 -4.08 -12.44 -7.00
C PRO A 348 -2.55 -12.36 -7.09
N ASN A 349 -2.00 -11.49 -7.97
CA ASN A 349 -0.56 -11.29 -8.09
C ASN A 349 0.00 -10.26 -7.11
N LEU A 350 -0.85 -9.53 -6.39
CA LEU A 350 -0.40 -8.48 -5.48
C LEU A 350 0.48 -9.04 -4.37
N ASP A 351 -0.04 -10.03 -3.63
CA ASP A 351 0.67 -10.64 -2.51
C ASP A 351 2.00 -11.28 -2.94
N PRO A 352 2.08 -12.09 -4.02
CA PRO A 352 3.37 -12.63 -4.44
C PRO A 352 4.34 -11.57 -4.96
N MET A 353 3.86 -10.44 -5.49
CA MET A 353 4.74 -9.34 -5.90
C MET A 353 5.25 -8.51 -4.72
N ALA A 354 4.43 -8.31 -3.69
CA ALA A 354 4.77 -7.52 -2.50
C ALA A 354 5.53 -8.35 -1.45
N TYR A 355 5.15 -9.62 -1.28
CA TYR A 355 5.65 -10.55 -0.26
C TYR A 355 6.24 -11.83 -0.85
N PRO A 356 7.21 -11.73 -1.78
CA PRO A 356 7.71 -12.87 -2.55
C PRO A 356 8.31 -13.98 -1.67
N ILE A 357 8.84 -13.66 -0.48
CA ILE A 357 9.38 -14.69 0.43
C ILE A 357 8.27 -15.66 0.86
N PHE A 358 7.06 -15.18 1.12
CA PHE A 358 5.93 -16.05 1.46
C PHE A 358 5.34 -16.79 0.26
N PHE A 359 5.60 -16.29 -0.95
CA PHE A 359 5.12 -16.83 -2.21
C PHE A 359 6.30 -17.16 -3.15
N PRO A 360 7.19 -18.09 -2.76
CA PRO A 360 8.47 -18.31 -3.44
C PRO A 360 8.34 -18.66 -4.92
N TYR A 361 7.24 -19.29 -5.33
CA TYR A 361 6.99 -19.72 -6.71
C TYR A 361 6.05 -18.77 -7.47
N ALA A 362 5.70 -17.64 -6.86
CA ALA A 362 4.67 -16.71 -7.34
C ALA A 362 3.27 -17.35 -7.42
N GLU A 363 2.96 -18.20 -6.46
CA GLU A 363 1.62 -18.74 -6.30
C GLU A 363 0.60 -17.63 -5.99
N PRO A 364 -0.66 -17.75 -6.47
CA PRO A 364 -1.68 -16.73 -6.28
C PRO A 364 -1.94 -16.42 -4.80
N GLY A 365 -2.00 -15.12 -4.50
CA GLY A 365 -2.40 -14.59 -3.21
C GLY A 365 -3.92 -14.59 -3.02
N TRP A 366 -4.38 -13.75 -2.09
CA TRP A 366 -5.81 -13.59 -1.83
C TRP A 366 -6.52 -12.98 -3.05
N GLN A 367 -7.71 -13.48 -3.35
CA GLN A 367 -8.61 -12.88 -4.32
C GLN A 367 -10.07 -12.94 -3.84
N PRO A 368 -10.90 -11.97 -4.21
CA PRO A 368 -12.33 -12.03 -3.96
C PRO A 368 -12.97 -13.17 -4.76
N ASN A 369 -13.92 -13.87 -4.14
CA ASN A 369 -14.72 -14.94 -4.77
C ASN A 369 -15.59 -14.45 -5.93
#